data_AF-A0A1T4VNU5-F1
#
_entry.id   AF-A0A1T4VNU5-F1
#
_cell.length_a   1.000
_cell.length_b   1.000
_cell.length_c   1.000
_cell.angle_alpha   90.00
_cell.angle_beta   90.00
_cell.angle_gamma   90.00
#
_symmetry.space_group_name_H-M   'P 1'
#
loop_
_entity.id
_entity.type
_entity.pdbx_description
1 polymer ?
#
loop_
_entity_poly.entity_id
_entity_poly.type
_entity_poly.pdbx_seq_one_letter_code
_entity_poly.pdbx_strand_id
1 'polypeptide(L)'
;MTGTQTVLAVSVFIVFAALQIADVVTTSRVLRNGGWETNPIVRMLMRCCGAWWWVPKLVLATACGAYMAFVSWPEGPALLVFLCLVYCWVVWSNVQQERRGRVHMLRVEELRAQRRRGLELS
;
A
#
# COMPACT_ATOMS: atom_id res chain seq x y z
N MET A 1 10.81 -27.59 12.67
CA MET A 1 11.41 -26.75 11.61
C MET A 1 12.92 -26.88 11.70
N THR A 2 13.65 -26.99 10.58
CA THR A 2 15.12 -26.96 10.59
C THR A 2 15.64 -25.52 10.77
N GLY A 3 16.89 -25.34 11.19
CA GLY A 3 17.47 -24.00 11.41
C GLY A 3 17.37 -23.08 10.19
N THR A 4 17.61 -23.61 8.99
CA THR A 4 17.54 -22.86 7.72
C THR A 4 16.12 -22.41 7.37
N GLN A 5 15.11 -23.26 7.60
CA GLN A 5 13.68 -22.92 7.38
C GLN A 5 13.23 -21.76 8.26
N THR A 6 13.74 -21.71 9.50
CA THR A 6 13.42 -20.66 10.47
C THR A 6 14.01 -19.31 10.02
N VAL A 7 15.27 -19.29 9.58
CA VAL A 7 15.92 -18.07 9.06
C VAL A 7 15.20 -17.52 7.82
N LEU A 8 14.78 -18.39 6.91
CA LEU A 8 13.98 -18.00 5.74
C LEU A 8 12.63 -17.41 6.16
N ALA A 9 11.88 -18.08 7.03
CA ALA A 9 10.58 -17.61 7.50
C ALA A 9 10.67 -16.22 8.17
N VAL A 10 11.67 -16.02 9.03
CA VAL A 10 11.91 -14.72 9.68
C VAL A 10 12.27 -13.64 8.65
N SER A 11 13.14 -13.95 7.68
CA SER A 11 13.56 -12.99 6.66
C SER A 11 12.37 -12.55 5.79
N VAL A 12 11.54 -13.49 5.35
CA VAL A 12 10.33 -13.20 4.56
C VAL A 12 9.31 -12.42 5.40
N PHE A 13 9.16 -12.75 6.68
CA PHE A 13 8.27 -12.01 7.59
C PHE A 13 8.71 -10.54 7.78
N ILE A 14 10.02 -10.28 7.89
CA ILE A 14 10.55 -8.91 7.97
C ILE A 14 10.22 -8.14 6.68
N VAL A 15 10.43 -8.75 5.51
CA VAL A 15 10.09 -8.15 4.22
C VAL A 15 8.58 -7.89 4.13
N PHE A 16 7.76 -8.84 4.55
CA PHE A 16 6.31 -8.70 4.60
C PHE A 16 5.89 -7.51 5.48
N ALA A 17 6.45 -7.38 6.68
CA ALA A 17 6.17 -6.27 7.59
C ALA A 17 6.58 -4.91 6.98
N ALA A 18 7.75 -4.84 6.33
CA ALA A 18 8.17 -3.63 5.63
C ALA A 18 7.23 -3.25 4.47
N LEU A 19 6.74 -4.25 3.71
CA LEU A 19 5.77 -4.04 2.64
C LEU A 19 4.43 -3.51 3.17
N GLN A 20 3.98 -3.97 4.34
CA GLN A 20 2.77 -3.44 4.97
C GLN A 20 2.89 -1.94 5.31
N ILE A 21 4.04 -1.53 5.84
CA ILE A 21 4.31 -0.12 6.15
C ILE A 21 4.36 0.69 4.84
N ALA A 22 5.05 0.18 3.82
CA ALA A 22 5.13 0.83 2.52
C ALA A 22 3.73 1.01 1.88
N ASP A 23 2.86 0.02 2.01
CA ASP A 23 1.48 0.08 1.55
C ASP A 23 0.69 1.20 2.26
N VAL A 24 0.73 1.26 3.59
CA VAL A 24 0.06 2.32 4.37
C VAL A 24 0.58 3.71 3.99
N VAL A 25 1.90 3.87 3.85
CA VAL A 25 2.54 5.15 3.48
C VAL A 25 2.13 5.57 2.07
N THR A 26 2.17 4.65 1.09
CA THR A 26 1.84 4.96 -0.30
C THR A 26 0.36 5.30 -0.47
N THR A 27 -0.55 4.53 0.15
CA THR A 27 -1.98 4.85 0.20
C THR A 27 -2.23 6.21 0.84
N SER A 28 -1.60 6.51 1.98
CA SER A 28 -1.79 7.81 2.66
C SER A 28 -1.32 8.98 1.81
N ARG A 29 -0.23 8.81 1.04
CA ARG A 29 0.24 9.83 0.08
C ARG A 29 -0.73 10.03 -1.08
N VAL A 30 -1.27 8.94 -1.65
CA VAL A 30 -2.28 9.00 -2.71
C VAL A 30 -3.49 9.79 -2.24
N LEU A 31 -4.03 9.47 -1.07
CA LEU A 31 -5.21 10.16 -0.51
C LEU A 31 -4.95 11.64 -0.23
N ARG A 32 -3.79 11.98 0.35
CA ARG A 32 -3.40 13.38 0.63
C ARG A 32 -3.29 14.22 -0.64
N ASN A 33 -2.90 13.61 -1.76
CA ASN A 33 -2.78 14.30 -3.05
C ASN A 33 -4.13 14.39 -3.80
N GLY A 34 -5.26 14.11 -3.14
CA GLY A 34 -6.59 14.11 -3.77
C GLY A 34 -6.87 12.87 -4.62
N GLY A 35 -6.01 11.85 -4.52
CA GLY A 35 -6.21 10.52 -5.07
C GLY A 35 -7.25 9.72 -4.28
N TRP A 36 -7.77 8.65 -4.88
CA TRP A 36 -8.92 7.91 -4.37
C TRP A 36 -8.47 6.47 -4.16
N GLU A 37 -8.83 5.88 -3.02
CA GLU A 37 -8.50 4.47 -2.76
C GLU A 37 -9.32 3.58 -3.70
N THR A 38 -8.62 2.87 -4.58
CA THR A 38 -9.23 1.95 -5.56
C THR A 38 -9.63 0.62 -4.92
N ASN A 39 -9.04 0.26 -3.78
CA ASN A 39 -9.37 -0.96 -3.07
C ASN A 39 -10.66 -0.80 -2.24
N PRO A 40 -11.75 -1.51 -2.58
CA PRO A 40 -13.03 -1.38 -1.89
C PRO A 40 -12.96 -1.79 -0.41
N ILE A 41 -12.08 -2.75 -0.05
CA ILE A 41 -11.90 -3.21 1.33
C ILE A 41 -11.24 -2.10 2.16
N VAL A 42 -10.18 -1.49 1.64
CA VAL A 42 -9.49 -0.39 2.32
C VAL A 42 -10.41 0.82 2.44
N ARG A 43 -11.20 1.12 1.41
CA ARG A 43 -12.23 2.16 1.47
C ARG A 43 -13.29 1.88 2.53
N MET A 44 -13.70 0.63 2.72
CA MET A 44 -14.61 0.23 3.79
C MET A 44 -13.97 0.44 5.17
N LEU A 45 -12.72 0.01 5.35
CA LEU A 45 -11.96 0.25 6.58
C LEU A 45 -11.82 1.74 6.90
N MET A 46 -11.58 2.58 5.91
CA MET A 46 -11.53 4.04 6.08
C MET A 46 -12.88 4.62 6.53
N ARG A 47 -13.99 4.08 6.03
CA ARG A 47 -15.34 4.48 6.45
C ARG A 47 -15.64 4.06 7.89
N CYS A 48 -15.22 2.85 8.28
CA CYS A 48 -15.50 2.32 9.61
C CYS A 48 -14.56 2.86 10.70
N CYS A 49 -13.29 3.06 10.38
CA CYS A 49 -12.23 3.36 11.37
C CYS A 49 -11.64 4.77 11.23
N GLY A 50 -12.08 5.57 10.25
CA GLY A 50 -11.59 6.93 10.04
C GLY A 50 -10.07 6.96 9.83
N ALA A 51 -9.37 7.86 10.52
CA ALA A 51 -7.91 8.01 10.44
C ALA A 51 -7.11 6.79 10.93
N TRP A 52 -7.74 5.88 11.68
CA TRP A 52 -7.12 4.69 12.26
C TRP A 52 -7.31 3.43 11.40
N TRP A 53 -7.79 3.57 10.16
CA TRP A 53 -8.02 2.46 9.22
C TRP A 53 -6.82 1.53 8.99
N TRP A 54 -5.60 2.04 9.18
CA TRP A 54 -4.36 1.29 9.04
C TRP A 54 -4.13 0.31 10.20
N VAL A 55 -4.67 0.57 11.40
CA VAL A 55 -4.49 -0.27 12.59
C VAL A 55 -5.05 -1.68 12.41
N PRO A 56 -6.36 -1.88 12.12
CA PRO A 56 -6.91 -3.22 11.95
C PRO A 56 -6.24 -3.97 10.79
N LYS A 57 -5.84 -3.23 9.74
CA LYS A 57 -5.10 -3.79 8.60
C LYS A 57 -3.74 -4.34 9.02
N LEU A 58 -2.94 -3.54 9.74
CA LEU A 58 -1.63 -3.96 10.22
C LEU A 58 -1.73 -5.12 11.21
N VAL A 59 -2.67 -5.06 12.16
CA VAL A 59 -2.85 -6.11 13.17
C VAL A 59 -3.21 -7.44 12.51
N LEU A 60 -4.22 -7.47 11.64
CA LEU A 60 -4.63 -8.68 10.94
C LEU A 60 -3.51 -9.24 10.05
N ALA A 61 -2.87 -8.36 9.27
CA ALA A 61 -1.76 -8.76 8.42
C ALA A 61 -0.61 -9.38 9.22
N THR A 62 -0.18 -8.70 10.28
CA THR A 62 0.96 -9.12 11.11
C THR A 62 0.65 -10.43 11.83
N ALA A 63 -0.56 -10.56 12.39
CA ALA A 63 -1.00 -11.78 13.05
C ALA A 63 -1.05 -12.97 12.07
N CYS A 64 -1.62 -12.78 10.88
CA CYS A 64 -1.65 -13.82 9.85
C CYS A 64 -0.24 -14.18 9.36
N GLY A 65 0.62 -13.18 9.11
CA GLY A 65 1.99 -13.40 8.69
C GLY A 65 2.83 -14.14 9.74
N ALA A 66 2.67 -13.78 11.02
CA ALA A 66 3.33 -14.45 12.13
C ALA A 66 2.82 -15.88 12.30
N TYR A 67 1.51 -16.10 12.17
CA TYR A 67 0.93 -17.44 12.19
C TYR A 67 1.52 -18.31 11.08
N MET A 68 1.58 -17.81 9.84
CA MET A 68 2.16 -18.54 8.71
C MET A 68 3.67 -18.77 8.82
N ALA A 69 4.39 -17.88 9.51
CA ALA A 69 5.84 -17.98 9.68
C ALA A 69 6.26 -18.91 10.83
N PHE A 70 5.49 -18.97 11.92
CA PHE A 70 5.90 -19.60 13.18
C PHE A 70 5.08 -20.81 13.59
N VAL A 71 3.87 -20.99 13.06
CA VAL A 71 3.11 -22.22 13.26
C VAL A 71 3.60 -23.26 12.27
N SER A 72 3.79 -24.50 12.74
CA SER A 72 4.35 -25.61 11.96
C SER A 72 3.36 -26.13 10.91
N TRP A 73 3.11 -25.31 9.90
CA TRP A 73 2.28 -25.64 8.75
C TRP A 73 3.19 -25.75 7.51
N PRO A 74 3.32 -26.92 6.87
CA PRO A 74 4.22 -27.14 5.74
C PRO A 74 4.12 -26.11 4.60
N GLU A 75 2.91 -25.60 4.31
CA GLU A 75 2.67 -24.65 3.21
C GLU A 75 2.79 -23.17 3.63
N GLY A 76 2.93 -22.89 4.93
CA GLY A 76 2.94 -21.53 5.50
C GLY A 76 3.98 -20.59 4.86
N PRO A 77 5.26 -20.98 4.74
CA PRO A 77 6.27 -20.15 4.11
C PRO A 77 6.00 -19.84 2.64
N ALA A 78 5.46 -20.80 1.87
CA ALA A 78 5.14 -20.60 0.46
C ALA A 78 3.98 -19.60 0.28
N LEU A 79 2.95 -19.71 1.13
CA LEU A 79 1.86 -18.74 1.20
C LEU A 79 2.37 -17.34 1.58
N LEU A 80 3.32 -17.24 2.51
CA LEU A 80 3.90 -15.96 2.91
C LEU A 80 4.68 -15.29 1.76
N VAL A 81 5.46 -16.07 0.99
CA VAL A 81 6.14 -15.57 -0.22
C VAL A 81 5.12 -15.09 -1.25
N PHE A 82 4.05 -15.86 -1.49
CA PHE A 82 2.97 -15.46 -2.39
C PHE A 82 2.32 -14.14 -1.93
N LEU A 83 2.03 -14.00 -0.64
CA LEU A 83 1.50 -12.76 -0.06
C LEU A 83 2.46 -11.58 -0.24
N CYS A 84 3.76 -11.77 -0.06
CA CYS A 84 4.76 -10.73 -0.36
C CYS A 84 4.69 -10.29 -1.83
N LEU A 85 4.55 -11.21 -2.79
CA LEU A 85 4.41 -10.87 -4.21
C LEU A 85 3.14 -10.06 -4.48
N VAL A 86 2.01 -10.46 -3.88
CA VAL A 86 0.75 -9.71 -3.95
C VAL A 86 0.93 -8.31 -3.36
N TYR A 87 1.60 -8.18 -2.21
CA TYR A 87 1.86 -6.87 -1.60
C TYR A 87 2.79 -6.00 -2.42
N CYS A 88 3.84 -6.57 -3.03
CA CYS A 88 4.69 -5.86 -3.99
C CYS A 88 3.85 -5.30 -5.15
N TRP A 89 2.92 -6.10 -5.69
CA TRP A 89 2.00 -5.66 -6.73
C TRP A 89 1.07 -4.53 -6.26
N VAL A 90 0.50 -4.64 -5.06
CA VAL A 90 -0.36 -3.60 -4.48
C VAL A 90 0.41 -2.29 -4.29
N VAL A 91 1.60 -2.34 -3.67
CA VAL A 91 2.46 -1.16 -3.48
C VAL A 91 2.84 -0.55 -4.83
N TRP A 92 3.19 -1.37 -5.81
CA TRP A 92 3.48 -0.90 -7.18
C TRP A 92 2.27 -0.20 -7.81
N SER A 93 1.08 -0.80 -7.71
CA SER A 93 -0.17 -0.21 -8.20
C SER A 93 -0.43 1.16 -7.55
N ASN A 94 -0.24 1.27 -6.23
CA ASN A 94 -0.43 2.51 -5.49
C ASN A 94 0.57 3.59 -5.93
N VAL A 95 1.85 3.23 -6.11
CA VAL A 95 2.88 4.15 -6.63
C VAL A 95 2.54 4.63 -8.04
N GLN A 96 2.01 3.75 -8.90
CA GLN A 96 1.60 4.13 -10.24
C GLN A 96 0.38 5.07 -10.23
N GLN A 97 -0.58 4.84 -9.33
CA GLN A 97 -1.71 5.75 -9.13
C GLN A 97 -1.23 7.15 -8.70
N GLU A 98 -0.29 7.22 -7.77
CA GLU A 98 0.31 8.49 -7.32
C GLU A 98 1.00 9.23 -8.47
N ARG A 99 1.78 8.51 -9.31
CA ARG A 99 2.45 9.09 -10.49
C ARG A 99 1.45 9.65 -11.49
N ARG A 100 0.38 8.90 -11.81
CA ARG A 100 -0.68 9.36 -12.73
C ARG A 100 -1.43 10.58 -12.19
N GLY A 101 -1.74 10.60 -10.90
CA GLY A 101 -2.38 11.74 -10.23
C GLY A 101 -1.54 13.02 -10.31
N ARG A 102 -0.23 12.93 -10.05
CA ARG A 102 0.69 14.08 -10.14
C ARG A 102 0.74 14.69 -11.54
N VAL A 103 0.84 13.87 -12.59
CA VAL A 103 0.91 14.36 -13.97
C VAL A 103 -0.38 15.09 -14.36
N HIS A 104 -1.55 14.57 -13.95
CA HIS A 104 -2.82 15.23 -14.23
C HIS A 104 -2.94 16.58 -13.51
N MET A 105 -2.52 16.66 -12.23
CA MET A 105 -2.53 17.90 -11.46
C MET A 105 -1.66 18.99 -12.12
N LEU A 106 -0.42 18.66 -12.50
CA LEU A 106 0.48 19.61 -13.17
C LEU A 106 -0.12 20.16 -14.47
N ARG A 107 -0.75 19.28 -15.26
CA ARG A 107 -1.44 19.69 -16.50
C ARG A 107 -2.62 20.63 -16.23
N VAL A 108 -3.39 20.38 -15.17
CA VAL A 108 -4.49 21.26 -14.76
C VAL A 108 -3.98 22.62 -14.26
N GLU A 109 -2.88 22.65 -13.52
CA GLU A 109 -2.26 23.90 -13.06
C GLU A 109 -1.72 24.73 -14.22
N GLU A 110 -1.09 24.09 -15.20
CA GLU A 110 -0.60 24.74 -16.42
C GLU A 110 -1.75 25.37 -17.23
N LEU A 111 -2.85 24.63 -17.43
CA LEU A 111 -4.06 25.15 -18.09
C LEU A 111 -4.68 26.33 -17.32
N ARG A 112 -4.72 26.26 -15.99
CA ARG A 112 -5.21 27.37 -15.15
C ARG A 112 -4.30 28.60 -15.24
N ALA A 113 -2.98 28.41 -15.33
CA ALA A 113 -2.02 29.50 -15.49
C ALA A 113 -2.11 30.14 -16.87
N GLN A 114 -2.34 29.35 -17.93
CA GLN A 114 -2.60 29.85 -19.27
C GLN A 114 -3.90 30.66 -19.33
N ARG A 115 -4.98 30.16 -18.72
CA ARG A 115 -6.26 30.87 -18.66
C ARG A 115 -6.17 32.22 -17.94
N ARG A 116 -5.42 32.27 -16.81
CA ARG A 116 -5.19 33.54 -16.09
C ARG A 116 -4.44 34.55 -16.96
N ARG A 117 -3.36 34.15 -17.61
CA ARG A 117 -2.61 35.02 -18.52
C ARG A 117 -3.44 35.49 -19.71
N GLY A 118 -4.32 34.64 -20.24
CA GLY A 118 -5.24 35.03 -21.31
C GLY A 118 -6.28 36.08 -20.90
N LEU A 119 -6.68 36.10 -19.63
CA LEU A 119 -7.62 37.11 -19.08
C LEU A 119 -6.94 38.45 -18.75
N GLU A 120 -5.62 38.46 -18.51
CA GLU A 120 -4.86 39.69 -18.24
C GLU A 120 -4.49 40.46 -19.52
N LEU A 121 -4.60 39.83 -20.69
CA LEU A 121 -4.24 40.39 -22.00
C LEU A 121 -5.44 40.85 -22.84
N SER A 122 -6.66 40.73 -22.32
CA SER A 122 -7.93 41.13 -22.96
C SER A 122 -8.54 42.34 -22.27
#